data_AF-A0A1G0E4M4-F1
#
_entry.id   AF-A0A1G0E4M4-F1
#
_cell.length_a   1.000
_cell.length_b   1.000
_cell.length_c   1.000
_cell.angle_alpha   90.00
_cell.angle_beta   90.00
_cell.angle_gamma   90.00
#
_symmetry.space_group_name_H-M   'P 1'
#
loop_
_entity.id
_entity.type
_entity.pdbx_description
1 polymer ?
#
loop_
_entity_poly.entity_id
_entity_poly.type
_entity_poly.pdbx_seq_one_letter_code
_entity_poly.pdbx_strand_id
1 'polypeptide(L)' 'IDTNLYLASRNVEKIDVCGVSDINPVNLISFDKVLFTAAALKKVEEKFS' A
#
# COMPACT_ATOMS: atom_id res chain seq x y z
N ILE A 1 -1.06 10.16 0.03
CA ILE A 1 -0.03 9.41 0.79
C ILE A 1 0.60 10.36 1.77
N ASP A 2 0.90 9.92 2.99
CA ASP A 2 1.68 10.72 3.93
C ASP A 2 3.13 10.83 3.43
N THR A 3 3.60 12.05 3.21
CA THR A 3 4.94 12.33 2.68
C THR A 3 6.04 11.81 3.59
N ASN A 4 5.89 11.90 4.91
CA ASN A 4 6.91 11.45 5.86
C ASN A 4 7.04 9.92 5.85
N LEU A 5 5.91 9.22 5.76
CA LEU A 5 5.90 7.75 5.65
C LEU A 5 6.55 7.30 4.32
N TYR A 6 6.26 7.99 3.23
CA TYR A 6 6.89 7.72 1.94
C TYR A 6 8.41 7.95 2.01
N LEU A 7 8.87 9.07 2.56
CA LEU A 7 10.30 9.35 2.71
C LEU A 7 11.01 8.35 3.63
N ALA A 8 10.37 7.93 4.73
CA ALA A 8 10.92 6.96 5.66
C ALA A 8 11.06 5.56 5.05
N SER A 9 10.08 5.12 4.24
CA SER A 9 10.10 3.80 3.60
C SER A 9 11.17 3.65 2.51
N ARG A 10 11.62 4.75 1.88
CA ARG A 10 12.64 4.72 0.82
C ARG A 10 14.01 4.18 1.24
N ASN A 11 14.32 4.19 2.53
CA ASN A 11 15.61 3.70 3.04
C ASN A 11 15.55 2.25 3.56
N VAL A 12 14.38 1.60 3.51
CA VAL A 12 14.20 0.24 4.02
C VAL A 12 14.05 -0.74 2.87
N GLU A 13 14.88 -1.77 2.88
CA GLU A 13 14.85 -2.81 1.84
C GLU A 13 13.53 -3.59 1.88
N LYS A 14 12.99 -3.94 0.71
CA LYS A 14 11.78 -4.75 0.53
C LYS A 14 10.50 -4.14 1.12
N ILE A 15 10.49 -2.83 1.38
CA ILE A 15 9.29 -2.09 1.77
C ILE A 15 8.88 -1.17 0.62
N ASP A 16 7.61 -1.24 0.24
CA ASP A 16 7.00 -0.29 -0.69
C ASP A 16 5.74 0.32 -0.07
N VAL A 17 5.50 1.58 -0.39
CA VAL A 17 4.35 2.35 0.10
C VAL A 17 3.63 2.94 -1.10
N CYS A 18 2.48 2.35 -1.42
CA CYS A 18 1.60 2.81 -2.49
C CYS A 18 0.26 3.33 -1.94
N GLY A 19 -0.37 4.24 -2.68
CA GLY A 19 -1.69 4.77 -2.36
C GLY A 19 -2.79 3.84 -2.85
N VAL A 20 -4.01 3.99 -2.33
CA VAL A 20 -5.16 3.16 -2.76
C VAL A 20 -5.45 3.27 -4.26
N SER A 21 -5.12 4.42 -4.86
CA SER A 21 -5.25 4.65 -6.30
C SER A 21 -4.30 3.79 -7.13
N ASP A 22 -3.14 3.43 -6.58
CA ASP A 22 -2.02 2.79 -7.29
C ASP A 22 -1.83 1.31 -6.90
N ILE A 23 -2.78 0.75 -6.13
CA ILE A 23 -2.80 -0.67 -5.79
C ILE A 23 -3.02 -1.49 -7.06
N ASN A 24 -2.14 -2.48 -7.26
CA ASN A 24 -2.21 -3.45 -8.34
C ASN A 24 -2.10 -4.87 -7.77
N PRO A 25 -2.74 -5.88 -8.40
CA PRO A 25 -2.70 -7.27 -7.94
C PRO A 25 -1.28 -7.85 -7.90
N VAL A 26 -0.39 -7.39 -8.78
CA VAL A 26 1.03 -7.80 -8.79
C VAL A 26 1.73 -7.41 -7.50
N ASN A 27 1.48 -6.20 -7.00
CA ASN A 27 2.09 -5.73 -5.75
C ASN A 27 1.61 -6.58 -4.57
N LEU A 28 0.32 -6.91 -4.51
CA LEU A 28 -0.25 -7.72 -3.43
C LEU A 28 0.33 -9.14 -3.35
N ILE A 29 0.72 -9.72 -4.48
CA ILE A 29 1.33 -11.06 -4.55
C ILE A 29 2.85 -10.99 -4.30
N SER A 30 3.49 -9.86 -4.61
CA SER A 30 4.94 -9.70 -4.52
C SER A 30 5.46 -9.52 -3.09
N PHE A 31 4.59 -9.20 -2.13
CA PHE A 31 4.95 -9.01 -0.73
C PHE A 31 4.40 -10.14 0.16
N ASP A 32 5.26 -10.72 1.00
CA ASP A 32 4.86 -11.75 1.97
C ASP A 32 3.86 -11.23 3.02
N LYS A 33 3.91 -9.93 3.33
CA LYS A 33 3.05 -9.28 4.31
C LYS A 33 2.56 -7.95 3.77
N VAL A 34 1.25 -7.74 3.81
CA VAL A 34 0.60 -6.50 3.36
C VAL A 34 -0.10 -5.85 4.54
N LEU A 35 0.13 -4.56 4.75
CA LEU A 35 -0.49 -3.79 5.83
C LEU A 35 -1.42 -2.71 5.24
N PHE A 36 -2.65 -2.63 5.74
CA PHE A 36 -3.61 -1.61 5.36
C PHE A 36 -4.06 -0.80 6.57
N THR A 37 -4.32 0.50 6.36
CA THR A 37 -5.07 1.29 7.33
C THR A 37 -6.57 0.99 7.17
N ALA A 38 -7.35 1.11 8.25
CA ALA A 38 -8.80 0.84 8.20
C ALA A 38 -9.54 1.71 7.16
N ALA A 39 -9.08 2.95 6.94
CA ALA A 39 -9.62 3.83 5.92
C ALA A 39 -9.22 3.41 4.49
N ALA A 40 -8.03 2.83 4.30
CA ALA A 40 -7.60 2.32 3.01
C ALA A 40 -8.35 1.04 2.62
N LEU A 41 -8.64 0.16 3.58
CA LEU A 41 -9.37 -1.09 3.34
C LEU A 41 -10.75 -0.84 2.72
N LYS A 42 -11.53 0.10 3.27
CA LYS A 42 -12.86 0.46 2.73
C LYS A 42 -12.80 0.93 1.28
N LYS A 43 -11.80 1.76 0.95
CA LYS A 43 -11.60 2.27 -0.41
C LYS A 43 -11.14 1.19 -1.39
N VAL A 44 -10.43 0.16 -0.91
CA VAL A 44 -10.04 -1.00 -1.72
C VAL A 44 -11.26 -1.87 -1.98
N GLU A 45 -12.08 -2.14 -0.96
CA GLU A 45 -13.34 -2.89 -1.11
C GLU A 45 -14.27 -2.25 -2.14
N GLU A 46 -14.42 -0.92 -2.12
CA GLU A 46 -15.20 -0.17 -3.12
C GLU A 46 -14.64 -0.26 -4.55
N LYS A 47 -13.32 -0.43 -4.70
CA LYS A 47 -12.64 -0.43 -6.01
C LYS A 47 -12.64 -1.80 -6.69
N PHE A 48 -12.79 -2.87 -5.91
CA PHE A 48 -12.82 -4.27 -6.36
C PHE A 48 -14.21 -4.91 -6.24
N SER A 49 -15.22 -4.17 -5.78
CA SER A 49 -16.64 -4.56 -5.83
C SER A 49 -17.27 -4.21 -7.16
#